data_AF-A0A0N0BCU0-F1
#
_entry.id   AF-A0A0N0BCU0-F1
#
_cell.length_a   1.000
_cell.length_b   1.000
_cell.length_c   1.000
_cell.angle_alpha   90.00
_cell.angle_beta   90.00
_cell.angle_gamma   90.00
#
_symmetry.space_group_name_H-M   'P 1'
#
loop_
_entity.id
_entity.type
_entity.pdbx_description
1 polymer ?
#
loop_
_entity_poly.entity_id
_entity_poly.type
_entity_poly.pdbx_seq_one_letter_code
_entity_poly.pdbx_strand_id
1 'polypeptide(L)'
;MLPLSGLHSILGKSLVIYDDHGPRLRGERLACSIISETYRRKAVARDWFGNGETISLRGKLEFLQQNEYDITNVELNLDGLHGKMSGYHIHMTPIEQDLEFPCESTSLYGHWNPFDVNVNNILSPAEGTTDQYEMGNLSGKFGTLENRKRYVKTFNDTMLPLFGPTSILGRSIVIHKKEKNLRWACSTIERGYSPSEAIELRAIASFHHPQGFAYGYIRMTQLIHQDGTQSETIIETKLRHPGKHNRNITKNHNWAIYVNPVGVDAAVHVKNTRCVAGGYIWNPYFTQLADPLNDDLYKQECSPDLPLRCYVGDISGRLGPIDIGLQRQVFTDSNFPLGGPISAIGRSIVIFDRNFGTNRFACANIEPDNDIVKYTNIRKPPRFVVAQFLEDVRKIMGIPDWMLSIDIRKTKILHNGACIQFLLHFKEQDFNKLISTGRLDTPSLYIPGYVAKKRKTTLGYRQCGNQDPNDKSNN
;
A
#
# COMPACT_ATOMS: atom_id res chain seq x y z
N MET A 1 15.85 18.39 -36.43
CA MET A 1 15.34 17.12 -35.87
C MET A 1 15.61 17.12 -34.37
N LEU A 2 14.66 16.61 -33.57
CA LEU A 2 14.79 16.48 -32.11
C LEU A 2 15.00 14.99 -31.79
N PRO A 3 16.23 14.45 -31.89
CA PRO A 3 16.45 13.03 -31.68
C PRO A 3 16.24 12.67 -30.21
N LEU A 4 15.74 11.46 -29.94
CA LEU A 4 15.54 10.94 -28.59
C LEU A 4 16.71 10.07 -28.10
N SER A 5 17.70 9.80 -28.97
CA SER A 5 18.88 8.99 -28.65
C SER A 5 20.15 9.57 -29.28
N GLY A 6 21.31 9.10 -28.80
CA GLY A 6 22.63 9.54 -29.27
C GLY A 6 23.08 10.89 -28.70
N LEU A 7 24.21 11.39 -29.21
CA LEU A 7 24.90 12.58 -28.68
C LEU A 7 24.03 13.85 -28.69
N HIS A 8 23.10 13.96 -29.64
CA HIS A 8 22.24 15.12 -29.81
C HIS A 8 20.86 14.95 -29.16
N SER A 9 20.67 13.92 -28.31
CA SER A 9 19.38 13.63 -27.67
C SER A 9 18.83 14.85 -26.91
N ILE A 10 17.53 15.08 -27.04
CA ILE A 10 16.83 16.14 -26.32
C ILE A 10 16.36 15.71 -24.92
N LEU A 11 16.48 14.43 -24.57
CA LEU A 11 16.17 13.93 -23.23
C LEU A 11 17.08 14.60 -22.18
N GLY A 12 16.49 15.00 -21.06
CA GLY A 12 17.16 15.76 -19.99
C GLY A 12 17.35 17.25 -20.29
N LYS A 13 17.02 17.75 -21.50
CA LYS A 13 17.02 19.18 -21.81
C LYS A 13 15.71 19.83 -21.35
N SER A 14 15.74 21.15 -21.18
CA SER A 14 14.54 21.92 -20.83
C SER A 14 13.78 22.37 -22.08
N LEU A 15 12.48 22.12 -22.12
CA LEU A 15 11.53 22.82 -22.97
C LEU A 15 11.12 24.12 -22.28
N VAL A 16 11.22 25.25 -22.98
CA VAL A 16 10.87 26.57 -22.46
C VAL A 16 9.87 27.22 -23.41
N ILE A 17 8.72 27.63 -22.87
CA ILE A 17 7.71 28.41 -23.57
C ILE A 17 8.00 29.88 -23.27
N TYR A 18 7.98 30.73 -24.29
CA TYR A 18 8.15 32.17 -24.15
C TYR A 18 6.79 32.89 -24.26
N ASP A 19 6.69 34.04 -23.62
CA ASP A 19 5.57 34.98 -23.64
C ASP A 19 6.13 36.37 -23.93
N ASP A 20 5.74 36.90 -25.08
CA ASP A 20 6.16 38.20 -25.60
C ASP A 20 5.72 39.37 -24.69
N HIS A 21 4.80 39.13 -23.74
CA HIS A 21 4.29 40.10 -22.77
C HIS A 21 4.68 39.76 -21.32
N GLY A 22 5.74 38.98 -21.13
CA GLY A 22 6.21 38.60 -19.79
C GLY A 22 6.50 39.82 -18.88
N PRO A 23 6.17 39.74 -17.57
CA PRO A 23 6.43 40.84 -16.64
C PRO A 23 7.95 41.10 -16.50
N ARG A 24 8.34 42.38 -16.32
CA ARG A 24 9.75 42.82 -16.24
C ARG A 24 10.62 42.02 -15.25
N LEU A 25 10.02 41.48 -14.18
CA LEU A 25 10.69 40.69 -13.15
C LEU A 25 10.93 39.22 -13.54
N ARG A 26 10.08 38.62 -14.40
CA ARG A 26 10.19 37.22 -14.84
C ARG A 26 10.91 37.09 -16.19
N GLY A 27 10.93 38.16 -16.99
CA GLY A 27 11.36 38.12 -18.39
C GLY A 27 10.35 37.38 -19.28
N GLU A 28 10.73 37.13 -20.52
CA GLU A 28 9.85 36.53 -21.54
C GLU A 28 9.65 35.02 -21.36
N ARG A 29 10.22 34.36 -20.35
CA ARG A 29 10.02 32.92 -20.16
C ARG A 29 8.70 32.67 -19.44
N LEU A 30 7.76 32.00 -20.11
CA LEU A 30 6.43 31.68 -19.61
C LEU A 30 6.41 30.49 -18.67
N ALA A 31 6.92 29.38 -19.17
CA ALA A 31 6.89 28.09 -18.50
C ALA A 31 8.10 27.29 -18.95
N CYS A 32 8.53 26.35 -18.12
CA CYS A 32 9.58 25.41 -18.49
C CYS A 32 9.31 24.04 -17.87
N SER A 33 9.79 23.01 -18.55
CA SER A 33 9.80 21.65 -18.03
C SER A 33 11.00 20.89 -18.60
N ILE A 34 11.42 19.82 -17.93
CA ILE A 34 12.46 18.91 -18.44
C ILE A 34 11.78 17.91 -19.38
N ILE A 35 12.40 17.66 -20.52
CA ILE A 35 11.98 16.60 -21.45
C ILE A 35 12.50 15.28 -20.86
N SER A 36 11.59 14.48 -20.32
CA SER A 36 11.91 13.17 -19.75
C SER A 36 11.21 12.05 -20.53
N GLU A 37 11.73 10.83 -20.39
CA GLU A 37 11.06 9.64 -20.87
C GLU A 37 9.83 9.35 -20.00
N THR A 38 8.76 8.84 -20.61
CA THR A 38 7.61 8.30 -19.89
C THR A 38 7.69 6.78 -19.89
N TYR A 39 7.76 6.19 -18.70
CA TYR A 39 7.86 4.74 -18.58
C TYR A 39 6.49 4.07 -18.62
N ARG A 40 6.39 3.04 -19.45
CA ARG A 40 5.26 2.12 -19.45
C ARG A 40 5.07 1.50 -18.07
N ARG A 41 3.81 1.24 -17.71
CA ARG A 41 3.47 0.55 -16.47
C ARG A 41 3.08 -0.88 -16.75
N LYS A 42 3.64 -1.77 -15.95
CA LYS A 42 3.25 -3.16 -15.88
C LYS A 42 2.78 -3.50 -14.47
N ALA A 43 1.64 -4.16 -14.37
CA ALA A 43 1.11 -4.71 -13.13
C ALA A 43 0.96 -6.22 -13.25
N VAL A 44 1.18 -6.95 -12.16
CA VAL A 44 1.17 -8.42 -12.15
C VAL A 44 0.47 -8.93 -10.90
N ALA A 45 -0.44 -9.87 -11.09
CA ALA A 45 -1.02 -10.69 -10.03
C ALA A 45 -0.64 -12.15 -10.29
N ARG A 46 0.22 -12.71 -9.43
CA ARG A 46 0.79 -14.07 -9.58
C ARG A 46 0.91 -14.83 -8.27
N ASP A 47 0.90 -14.11 -7.15
CA ASP A 47 1.18 -14.62 -5.83
C ASP A 47 -0.14 -15.01 -5.17
N TRP A 48 -0.67 -16.15 -5.59
CA TRP A 48 -2.00 -16.61 -5.17
C TRP A 48 -2.03 -17.09 -3.71
N PHE A 49 -3.04 -16.65 -2.98
CA PHE A 49 -3.39 -17.06 -1.62
C PHE A 49 -4.71 -17.84 -1.64
N GLY A 50 -4.81 -18.85 -0.78
CA GLY A 50 -6.05 -19.57 -0.51
C GLY A 50 -6.57 -19.24 0.90
N ASN A 51 -7.84 -19.55 1.13
CA ASN A 51 -8.50 -19.38 2.42
C ASN A 51 -8.22 -20.59 3.35
N GLY A 52 -7.02 -20.68 3.92
CA GLY A 52 -6.58 -21.80 4.77
C GLY A 52 -6.31 -23.11 4.02
N GLU A 53 -6.64 -23.18 2.73
CA GLU A 53 -6.45 -24.35 1.86
C GLU A 53 -5.23 -24.18 0.96
N THR A 54 -4.49 -25.26 0.70
CA THR A 54 -3.48 -25.29 -0.37
C THR A 54 -4.18 -25.24 -1.73
N ILE A 55 -3.96 -24.17 -2.49
CA ILE A 55 -4.51 -24.01 -3.83
C ILE A 55 -3.55 -24.56 -4.89
N SER A 56 -4.13 -25.10 -5.97
CA SER A 56 -3.38 -25.61 -7.14
C SER A 56 -3.33 -24.63 -8.30
N LEU A 57 -3.89 -23.43 -8.12
CA LEU A 57 -3.88 -22.35 -9.10
C LEU A 57 -2.45 -21.94 -9.43
N ARG A 58 -2.13 -21.93 -10.71
CA ARG A 58 -0.84 -21.48 -11.24
C ARG A 58 -1.07 -20.44 -12.33
N GLY A 59 -0.03 -19.66 -12.60
CA GLY A 59 -0.05 -18.63 -13.62
C GLY A 59 -0.27 -17.24 -13.05
N LYS A 60 -0.61 -16.29 -13.91
CA LYS A 60 -0.61 -14.85 -13.61
C LYS A 60 -1.62 -14.10 -14.47
N LEU A 61 -2.03 -12.95 -13.97
CA LEU A 61 -2.65 -11.88 -14.76
C LEU A 61 -1.63 -10.75 -14.86
N GLU A 62 -1.35 -10.29 -16.08
CA GLU A 62 -0.49 -9.14 -16.34
C GLU A 62 -1.29 -8.03 -17.02
N PHE A 63 -1.02 -6.80 -16.61
CA PHE A 63 -1.62 -5.60 -17.18
C PHE A 63 -0.48 -4.73 -17.69
N LEU A 64 -0.59 -4.19 -18.89
CA LEU A 64 0.43 -3.35 -19.51
C LEU A 64 -0.22 -2.12 -20.15
N GLN A 65 0.21 -0.94 -19.72
CA GLN A 65 -0.25 0.34 -20.26
C GLN A 65 0.97 1.20 -20.60
N GLN A 66 1.04 1.71 -21.83
CA GLN A 66 2.22 2.41 -22.34
C GLN A 66 2.36 3.83 -21.76
N ASN A 67 1.26 4.59 -21.73
CA ASN A 67 1.15 5.88 -21.03
C ASN A 67 -0.26 6.04 -20.46
N GLU A 68 -0.55 7.17 -19.83
CA GLU A 68 -1.85 7.45 -19.19
C GLU A 68 -3.04 7.54 -20.15
N TYR A 69 -2.80 7.78 -21.44
CA TYR A 69 -3.84 7.93 -22.46
C TYR A 69 -4.09 6.63 -23.25
N ASP A 70 -3.19 5.65 -23.14
CA ASP A 70 -3.27 4.40 -23.87
C ASP A 70 -4.19 3.38 -23.19
N ILE A 71 -4.69 2.44 -24.00
CA ILE A 71 -5.47 1.30 -23.51
C ILE A 71 -4.59 0.33 -22.69
N THR A 72 -5.21 -0.35 -21.74
CA THR A 72 -4.52 -1.37 -20.94
C THR A 72 -4.65 -2.73 -21.63
N ASN A 73 -3.51 -3.35 -21.92
CA ASN A 73 -3.43 -4.71 -22.44
C ASN A 73 -3.41 -5.67 -21.25
N VAL A 74 -4.32 -6.64 -21.23
CA VAL A 74 -4.48 -7.63 -20.17
C VAL A 74 -4.10 -9.00 -20.72
N GLU A 75 -3.06 -9.61 -20.16
CA GLU A 75 -2.68 -10.99 -20.45
C GLU A 75 -3.06 -11.88 -19.27
N LEU A 76 -3.98 -12.81 -19.50
CA LEU A 76 -4.45 -13.75 -18.51
C LEU A 76 -3.92 -15.13 -18.85
N ASN A 77 -3.20 -15.75 -17.91
CA ASN A 77 -2.73 -17.11 -18.01
C ASN A 77 -2.95 -17.82 -16.68
N LEU A 78 -4.02 -18.58 -16.57
CA LEU A 78 -4.40 -19.33 -15.38
C LEU A 78 -4.46 -20.83 -15.68
N ASP A 79 -3.93 -21.63 -14.77
CA ASP A 79 -3.98 -23.09 -14.81
C ASP A 79 -4.38 -23.68 -13.46
N GLY A 80 -4.92 -24.90 -13.44
CA GLY A 80 -5.41 -25.53 -12.21
C GLY A 80 -6.78 -25.02 -11.73
N LEU A 81 -7.65 -24.59 -12.65
CA LEU A 81 -9.02 -24.12 -12.35
C LEU A 81 -10.02 -25.27 -12.07
N HIS A 82 -9.68 -26.51 -12.46
CA HIS A 82 -10.49 -27.74 -12.26
C HIS A 82 -11.93 -27.71 -12.79
N GLY A 83 -12.29 -26.73 -13.62
CA GLY A 83 -13.66 -26.56 -14.13
C GLY A 83 -14.69 -26.15 -13.08
N LYS A 84 -14.27 -25.81 -11.86
CA LYS A 84 -15.16 -25.50 -10.72
C LYS A 84 -15.25 -24.01 -10.40
N MET A 85 -14.53 -23.16 -11.14
CA MET A 85 -14.50 -21.71 -10.90
C MET A 85 -15.58 -20.99 -11.69
N SER A 86 -16.01 -19.84 -11.19
CA SER A 86 -17.04 -18.99 -11.79
C SER A 86 -16.45 -17.62 -12.15
N GLY A 87 -16.70 -16.63 -11.31
CA GLY A 87 -16.28 -15.24 -11.50
C GLY A 87 -14.86 -14.97 -11.01
N TYR A 88 -14.27 -13.91 -11.53
CA TYR A 88 -13.04 -13.31 -11.07
C TYR A 88 -13.14 -11.79 -11.21
N HIS A 89 -12.71 -11.09 -10.17
CA HIS A 89 -12.94 -9.66 -10.02
C HIS A 89 -11.74 -8.98 -9.36
N ILE A 90 -11.56 -7.68 -9.62
CA ILE A 90 -10.66 -6.81 -8.86
C ILE A 90 -11.42 -6.26 -7.66
N HIS A 91 -10.84 -6.40 -6.48
CA HIS A 91 -11.34 -5.97 -5.19
C HIS A 91 -10.59 -4.74 -4.68
N MET A 92 -11.15 -4.06 -3.70
CA MET A 92 -10.74 -2.71 -3.35
C MET A 92 -9.32 -2.58 -2.78
N THR A 93 -8.79 -3.60 -2.11
CA THR A 93 -7.59 -3.50 -1.25
C THR A 93 -6.60 -4.64 -1.48
N PRO A 94 -5.32 -4.48 -1.07
CA PRO A 94 -4.32 -5.53 -1.23
C PRO A 94 -4.47 -6.60 -0.13
N ILE A 95 -3.90 -7.78 -0.38
CA ILE A 95 -3.94 -8.91 0.55
C ILE A 95 -3.11 -8.65 1.80
N GLU A 96 -3.68 -9.00 2.94
CA GLU A 96 -2.97 -9.12 4.22
C GLU A 96 -2.45 -10.56 4.37
N GLN A 97 -1.14 -10.73 4.16
CA GLN A 97 -0.51 -12.04 4.02
C GLN A 97 -0.48 -12.87 5.32
N ASP A 98 -0.65 -12.23 6.47
CA ASP A 98 -0.64 -12.87 7.80
C ASP A 98 -2.03 -13.38 8.24
N LEU A 99 -3.08 -13.14 7.45
CA LEU A 99 -4.41 -13.69 7.71
C LEU A 99 -4.51 -15.15 7.23
N GLU A 100 -5.16 -15.99 8.04
CA GLU A 100 -5.47 -17.39 7.67
C GLU A 100 -6.46 -17.46 6.49
N PHE A 101 -7.41 -16.52 6.43
CA PHE A 101 -8.41 -16.40 5.38
C PHE A 101 -8.31 -15.03 4.67
N PRO A 102 -7.23 -14.80 3.89
CA PRO A 102 -6.91 -13.49 3.34
C PRO A 102 -7.85 -13.03 2.24
N CYS A 103 -8.57 -13.95 1.59
CA CYS A 103 -9.43 -13.61 0.46
C CYS A 103 -10.83 -13.12 0.89
N GLU A 104 -11.17 -13.23 2.18
CA GLU A 104 -12.50 -12.92 2.69
C GLU A 104 -12.93 -11.46 2.50
N SER A 105 -14.26 -11.25 2.51
CA SER A 105 -14.88 -9.93 2.36
C SER A 105 -14.51 -8.95 3.48
N THR A 106 -14.09 -9.47 4.63
CA THR A 106 -13.63 -8.67 5.78
C THR A 106 -12.28 -8.00 5.54
N SER A 107 -11.44 -8.53 4.64
CA SER A 107 -10.13 -7.96 4.31
C SER A 107 -10.10 -7.30 2.93
N LEU A 108 -10.67 -7.93 1.90
CA LEU A 108 -10.61 -7.44 0.51
C LEU A 108 -11.85 -6.62 0.09
N TYR A 109 -12.90 -6.60 0.92
CA TYR A 109 -14.13 -5.84 0.70
C TYR A 109 -14.83 -6.18 -0.63
N GLY A 110 -15.59 -5.22 -1.18
CA GLY A 110 -16.37 -5.38 -2.41
C GLY A 110 -15.51 -5.33 -3.68
N HIS A 111 -16.19 -5.30 -4.83
CA HIS A 111 -15.56 -5.10 -6.12
C HIS A 111 -15.07 -3.65 -6.25
N TRP A 112 -14.03 -3.44 -7.06
CA TRP A 112 -13.59 -2.10 -7.41
C TRP A 112 -14.60 -1.45 -8.38
N ASN A 113 -15.36 -0.47 -7.88
CA ASN A 113 -16.40 0.23 -8.62
C ASN A 113 -16.37 1.75 -8.34
N PRO A 114 -15.31 2.47 -8.76
CA PRO A 114 -15.15 3.90 -8.44
C PRO A 114 -16.20 4.82 -9.10
N PHE A 115 -16.93 4.32 -10.09
CA PHE A 115 -17.95 5.08 -10.82
C PHE A 115 -19.38 4.66 -10.46
N ASP A 116 -19.55 3.88 -9.39
CA ASP A 116 -20.84 3.44 -8.87
C ASP A 116 -21.78 2.86 -9.95
N VAL A 117 -21.20 2.07 -10.87
CA VAL A 117 -21.96 1.39 -11.93
C VAL A 117 -23.03 0.51 -11.29
N ASN A 118 -24.28 0.66 -11.75
CA ASN A 118 -25.42 -0.02 -11.17
C ASN A 118 -25.44 -1.52 -11.52
N VAL A 119 -25.08 -2.35 -10.54
CA VAL A 119 -25.07 -3.81 -10.64
C VAL A 119 -26.44 -4.47 -10.80
N ASN A 120 -27.55 -3.74 -10.71
CA ASN A 120 -28.88 -4.32 -10.95
C ASN A 120 -29.23 -4.45 -12.44
N ASN A 121 -28.56 -3.69 -13.32
CA ASN A 121 -28.72 -3.79 -14.77
C ASN A 121 -27.65 -4.73 -15.35
N ILE A 122 -27.72 -6.00 -14.99
CA ILE A 122 -26.70 -7.00 -15.36
C ILE A 122 -26.84 -7.35 -16.84
N LEU A 123 -25.92 -6.83 -17.66
CA LEU A 123 -25.69 -7.38 -19.01
C LEU A 123 -24.99 -8.74 -18.89
N SER A 124 -25.26 -9.66 -19.81
CA SER A 124 -24.58 -10.94 -19.78
C SER A 124 -23.07 -10.74 -20.00
N PRO A 125 -22.21 -11.64 -19.51
CA PRO A 125 -20.78 -11.54 -19.70
C PRO A 125 -20.39 -11.37 -21.18
N ALA A 126 -19.54 -10.39 -21.47
CA ALA A 126 -19.00 -10.03 -22.78
C ALA A 126 -20.03 -9.51 -23.82
N GLU A 127 -21.25 -9.11 -23.39
CA GLU A 127 -22.26 -8.50 -24.27
C GLU A 127 -22.21 -6.97 -24.26
N GLY A 128 -21.83 -6.36 -23.13
CA GLY A 128 -21.76 -4.91 -22.97
C GLY A 128 -20.40 -4.30 -23.31
N THR A 129 -20.36 -2.98 -23.38
CA THR A 129 -19.10 -2.22 -23.42
C THR A 129 -18.43 -2.20 -22.05
N THR A 130 -17.11 -2.01 -22.00
CA THR A 130 -16.32 -2.15 -20.77
C THR A 130 -16.70 -1.17 -19.65
N ASP A 131 -17.33 -0.04 -19.99
CA ASP A 131 -17.85 0.99 -19.09
C ASP A 131 -19.22 0.64 -18.48
N GLN A 132 -19.93 -0.34 -19.02
CA GLN A 132 -21.23 -0.80 -18.49
C GLN A 132 -21.11 -1.78 -17.32
N TYR A 133 -19.89 -2.23 -17.02
CA TYR A 133 -19.61 -3.12 -15.89
C TYR A 133 -18.83 -2.36 -14.82
N GLU A 134 -18.94 -2.82 -13.57
CA GLU A 134 -18.03 -2.39 -12.51
C GLU A 134 -16.58 -2.52 -13.02
N MET A 135 -15.74 -1.53 -12.69
CA MET A 135 -14.37 -1.49 -13.20
C MET A 135 -13.60 -2.79 -12.93
N GLY A 136 -13.80 -3.36 -11.74
CA GLY A 136 -13.22 -4.62 -11.32
C GLY A 136 -13.94 -5.87 -11.81
N ASN A 137 -15.06 -5.81 -12.51
CA ASN A 137 -15.78 -7.00 -12.96
C ASN A 137 -15.18 -7.62 -14.22
N LEU A 138 -14.05 -8.33 -14.07
CA LEU A 138 -13.33 -8.95 -15.18
C LEU A 138 -14.13 -10.08 -15.85
N SER A 139 -14.93 -10.82 -15.10
CA SER A 139 -15.80 -11.86 -15.67
C SER A 139 -16.92 -11.30 -16.53
N GLY A 140 -17.52 -10.19 -16.11
CA GLY A 140 -18.50 -9.46 -16.91
C GLY A 140 -17.88 -8.94 -18.20
N LYS A 141 -16.68 -8.38 -18.14
CA LYS A 141 -15.99 -7.81 -19.31
C LYS A 141 -15.42 -8.86 -20.28
N PHE A 142 -14.77 -9.90 -19.75
CA PHE A 142 -13.93 -10.83 -20.53
C PHE A 142 -14.43 -12.29 -20.53
N GLY A 143 -15.62 -12.52 -19.99
CA GLY A 143 -16.20 -13.85 -19.83
C GLY A 143 -15.71 -14.59 -18.58
N THR A 144 -16.50 -15.58 -18.15
CA THR A 144 -16.32 -16.34 -16.90
C THR A 144 -15.29 -17.47 -17.02
N LEU A 145 -14.87 -18.03 -15.87
CA LEU A 145 -13.96 -19.18 -15.77
C LEU A 145 -14.67 -20.54 -15.75
N GLU A 146 -15.99 -20.55 -16.01
CA GLU A 146 -16.79 -21.77 -15.91
C GLU A 146 -16.32 -22.88 -16.86
N ASN A 147 -16.26 -24.11 -16.34
CA ASN A 147 -15.86 -25.31 -17.06
C ASN A 147 -14.44 -25.27 -17.66
N ARG A 148 -13.59 -24.33 -17.24
CA ARG A 148 -12.20 -24.21 -17.71
C ARG A 148 -11.25 -24.91 -16.74
N LYS A 149 -10.30 -25.69 -17.28
CA LYS A 149 -9.16 -26.23 -16.51
C LYS A 149 -7.96 -25.28 -16.57
N ARG A 150 -7.71 -24.74 -17.76
CA ARG A 150 -6.71 -23.73 -18.09
C ARG A 150 -7.40 -22.62 -18.87
N TYR A 151 -6.99 -21.38 -18.63
CA TYR A 151 -7.49 -20.22 -19.33
C TYR A 151 -6.34 -19.29 -19.72
N VAL A 152 -6.13 -19.13 -21.03
CA VAL A 152 -5.11 -18.24 -21.59
C VAL A 152 -5.76 -17.33 -22.62
N LYS A 153 -5.74 -16.02 -22.38
CA LYS A 153 -6.34 -15.00 -23.26
C LYS A 153 -5.64 -13.66 -23.09
N THR A 154 -5.78 -12.84 -24.13
CA THR A 154 -5.36 -11.44 -24.13
C THR A 154 -6.57 -10.57 -24.42
N PHE A 155 -6.69 -9.46 -23.70
CA PHE A 155 -7.78 -8.48 -23.83
C PHE A 155 -7.21 -7.06 -23.85
N ASN A 156 -7.99 -6.13 -24.37
CA ASN A 156 -7.72 -4.71 -24.29
C ASN A 156 -8.88 -4.03 -23.55
N ASP A 157 -8.56 -3.13 -22.63
CA ASP A 157 -9.56 -2.48 -21.78
C ASP A 157 -9.17 -1.02 -21.51
N THR A 158 -10.14 -0.12 -21.70
CA THR A 158 -10.01 1.32 -21.43
C THR A 158 -10.33 1.69 -19.98
N MET A 159 -10.91 0.76 -19.23
CA MET A 159 -11.45 0.91 -17.88
C MET A 159 -10.65 0.06 -16.88
N LEU A 160 -9.35 -0.14 -17.11
CA LEU A 160 -8.43 -0.81 -16.18
C LEU A 160 -7.11 -0.03 -16.09
N PRO A 161 -7.14 1.28 -15.81
CA PRO A 161 -5.95 2.11 -15.87
C PRO A 161 -4.91 1.67 -14.83
N LEU A 162 -3.65 1.82 -15.19
CA LEU A 162 -2.49 1.73 -14.31
C LEU A 162 -1.98 3.10 -13.86
N PHE A 163 -2.48 4.18 -14.49
CA PHE A 163 -2.21 5.59 -14.17
C PHE A 163 -3.42 6.25 -13.52
N GLY A 164 -3.17 7.34 -12.79
CA GLY A 164 -4.20 8.20 -12.24
C GLY A 164 -4.91 7.64 -11.00
N PRO A 165 -5.87 8.40 -10.46
CA PRO A 165 -6.51 8.12 -9.16
C PRO A 165 -7.33 6.82 -9.14
N THR A 166 -7.81 6.36 -10.30
CA THR A 166 -8.62 5.13 -10.42
C THR A 166 -7.78 3.88 -10.70
N SER A 167 -6.45 3.98 -10.61
CA SER A 167 -5.53 2.88 -10.88
C SER A 167 -5.89 1.60 -10.11
N ILE A 168 -5.72 0.45 -10.79
CA ILE A 168 -5.90 -0.88 -10.21
C ILE A 168 -4.66 -1.37 -9.43
N LEU A 169 -3.56 -0.62 -9.45
CA LEU A 169 -2.37 -0.97 -8.68
C LEU A 169 -2.64 -0.90 -7.17
N GLY A 170 -2.07 -1.83 -6.40
CA GLY A 170 -2.30 -1.91 -4.96
C GLY A 170 -3.66 -2.50 -4.57
N ARG A 171 -4.43 -2.99 -5.54
CA ARG A 171 -5.69 -3.71 -5.33
C ARG A 171 -5.46 -5.23 -5.39
N SER A 172 -6.51 -6.04 -5.33
CA SER A 172 -6.38 -7.50 -5.40
C SER A 172 -7.33 -8.11 -6.41
N ILE A 173 -6.99 -9.28 -6.92
CA ILE A 173 -7.85 -10.13 -7.73
C ILE A 173 -8.40 -11.24 -6.84
N VAL A 174 -9.68 -11.54 -6.96
CA VAL A 174 -10.34 -12.67 -6.29
C VAL A 174 -10.99 -13.55 -7.33
N ILE A 175 -10.80 -14.86 -7.22
CA ILE A 175 -11.45 -15.89 -8.03
C ILE A 175 -12.47 -16.64 -7.16
N HIS A 176 -13.67 -16.84 -7.69
CA HIS A 176 -14.78 -17.48 -7.01
C HIS A 176 -15.00 -18.92 -7.49
N LYS A 177 -15.44 -19.80 -6.59
CA LYS A 177 -15.98 -21.12 -6.91
C LYS A 177 -17.41 -20.95 -7.44
N LYS A 178 -17.81 -21.82 -8.38
CA LYS A 178 -19.20 -21.91 -8.86
C LYS A 178 -20.16 -22.27 -7.73
N GLU A 179 -19.73 -23.13 -6.82
CA GLU A 179 -20.50 -23.49 -5.63
C GLU A 179 -20.58 -22.30 -4.66
N LYS A 180 -21.81 -21.82 -4.41
CA LYS A 180 -22.12 -20.77 -3.43
C LYS A 180 -21.35 -19.45 -3.61
N ASN A 181 -20.75 -19.22 -4.78
CA ASN A 181 -19.93 -18.06 -5.08
C ASN A 181 -18.79 -17.80 -4.07
N LEU A 182 -18.26 -18.87 -3.46
CA LEU A 182 -17.23 -18.77 -2.41
C LEU A 182 -15.92 -18.24 -2.98
N ARG A 183 -15.24 -17.36 -2.24
CA ARG A 183 -13.92 -16.87 -2.60
C ARG A 183 -12.90 -17.99 -2.45
N TRP A 184 -12.22 -18.33 -3.54
CA TRP A 184 -11.30 -19.46 -3.60
C TRP A 184 -9.85 -19.04 -3.46
N ALA A 185 -9.44 -18.11 -4.31
CA ALA A 185 -8.07 -17.68 -4.42
C ALA A 185 -8.00 -16.17 -4.66
N CYS A 186 -6.94 -15.54 -4.18
CA CYS A 186 -6.72 -14.13 -4.39
C CYS A 186 -5.24 -13.78 -4.56
N SER A 187 -4.93 -12.69 -5.27
CA SER A 187 -3.57 -12.15 -5.39
C SER A 187 -3.61 -10.62 -5.37
N THR A 188 -2.64 -9.96 -4.74
CA THR A 188 -2.44 -8.52 -4.90
C THR A 188 -1.97 -8.22 -6.32
N ILE A 189 -2.40 -7.09 -6.89
CA ILE A 189 -1.93 -6.52 -8.15
C ILE A 189 -0.71 -5.65 -7.82
N GLU A 190 0.46 -6.23 -8.01
CA GLU A 190 1.75 -5.61 -7.70
C GLU A 190 2.39 -5.00 -8.95
N ARG A 191 3.40 -4.15 -8.77
CA ARG A 191 4.17 -3.61 -9.89
C ARG A 191 5.04 -4.70 -10.51
N GLY A 192 5.00 -4.82 -11.84
CA GLY A 192 5.95 -5.64 -12.59
C GLY A 192 7.06 -4.76 -13.14
N TYR A 193 8.27 -4.89 -12.61
CA TYR A 193 9.45 -4.17 -13.10
C TYR A 193 10.68 -5.07 -13.00
N SER A 194 11.69 -4.80 -13.84
CA SER A 194 13.00 -5.41 -13.67
C SER A 194 13.82 -4.62 -12.64
N PRO A 195 14.56 -5.28 -11.71
CA PRO A 195 15.53 -4.58 -10.86
C PRO A 195 16.61 -3.82 -11.64
N SER A 196 16.81 -4.17 -12.91
CA SER A 196 17.71 -3.45 -13.82
C SER A 196 17.08 -2.18 -14.42
N GLU A 197 15.79 -1.94 -14.23
CA GLU A 197 15.07 -0.78 -14.80
C GLU A 197 14.67 0.22 -13.71
N ALA A 198 14.31 -0.28 -12.53
CA ALA A 198 13.81 0.55 -11.45
C ALA A 198 13.96 -0.08 -10.07
N ILE A 199 13.80 0.75 -9.04
CA ILE A 199 13.72 0.36 -7.63
C ILE A 199 12.38 0.80 -7.04
N GLU A 200 11.80 -0.02 -6.16
CA GLU A 200 10.61 0.35 -5.42
C GLU A 200 10.99 0.93 -4.06
N LEU A 201 10.62 2.19 -3.82
CA LEU A 201 10.68 2.83 -2.52
C LEU A 201 9.40 2.54 -1.74
N ARG A 202 9.55 2.25 -0.46
CA ARG A 202 8.45 2.01 0.46
C ARG A 202 8.59 2.92 1.67
N ALA A 203 7.48 3.53 2.09
CA ALA A 203 7.42 4.38 3.26
C ALA A 203 6.16 4.09 4.07
N ILE A 204 6.20 4.41 5.36
CA ILE A 204 5.10 4.22 6.28
C ILE A 204 4.96 5.42 7.21
N ALA A 205 3.73 5.86 7.45
CA ALA A 205 3.38 6.71 8.57
C ALA A 205 2.64 5.85 9.60
N SER A 206 3.34 5.47 10.67
CA SER A 206 2.83 4.52 11.66
C SER A 206 2.24 5.24 12.87
N PHE A 207 0.93 5.10 13.04
CA PHE A 207 0.19 5.58 14.21
C PHE A 207 0.18 4.49 15.28
N HIS A 208 1.33 4.24 15.92
CA HIS A 208 1.50 3.16 16.91
C HIS A 208 1.58 3.67 18.35
N HIS A 209 1.58 4.99 18.57
CA HIS A 209 1.74 5.56 19.91
C HIS A 209 0.58 5.09 20.83
N PRO A 210 0.85 4.42 21.96
CA PRO A 210 -0.21 3.83 22.80
C PRO A 210 -1.16 4.86 23.43
N GLN A 211 -0.69 6.09 23.61
CA GLN A 211 -1.48 7.24 24.07
C GLN A 211 -1.90 8.18 22.91
N GLY A 212 -1.69 7.75 21.66
CA GLY A 212 -2.12 8.49 20.48
C GLY A 212 -3.65 8.45 20.30
N PHE A 213 -4.13 9.17 19.28
CA PHE A 213 -5.57 9.33 19.01
C PHE A 213 -6.06 8.58 17.76
N ALA A 214 -5.13 8.12 16.93
CA ALA A 214 -5.35 7.17 15.85
C ALA A 214 -4.44 5.96 16.07
N TYR A 215 -4.85 4.80 15.57
CA TYR A 215 -4.07 3.57 15.60
C TYR A 215 -4.12 2.89 14.24
N GLY A 216 -2.96 2.57 13.67
CA GLY A 216 -2.87 1.99 12.34
C GLY A 216 -1.70 2.53 11.53
N TYR A 217 -1.83 2.49 10.21
CA TYR A 217 -0.79 2.98 9.31
C TYR A 217 -1.36 3.64 8.06
N ILE A 218 -0.50 4.45 7.45
CA ILE A 218 -0.58 4.82 6.04
C ILE A 218 0.71 4.29 5.40
N ARG A 219 0.60 3.45 4.37
CA ARG A 219 1.73 2.89 3.63
C ARG A 219 1.79 3.51 2.25
N MET A 220 2.98 3.82 1.78
CA MET A 220 3.22 4.46 0.51
C MET A 220 4.26 3.66 -0.28
N THR A 221 4.03 3.45 -1.57
CA THR A 221 5.00 2.79 -2.46
C THR A 221 5.12 3.55 -3.77
N GLN A 222 6.36 3.76 -4.22
CA GLN A 222 6.67 4.50 -5.43
C GLN A 222 7.81 3.82 -6.17
N LEU A 223 7.72 3.74 -7.50
CA LEU A 223 8.78 3.23 -8.34
C LEU A 223 9.67 4.40 -8.80
N ILE A 224 10.99 4.24 -8.67
CA ILE A 224 12.00 5.19 -9.14
C ILE A 224 12.83 4.50 -10.22
N HIS A 225 12.82 5.06 -11.42
CA HIS A 225 13.59 4.56 -12.55
C HIS A 225 15.06 5.00 -12.45
N GLN A 226 15.94 4.35 -13.21
CA GLN A 226 17.38 4.65 -13.18
C GLN A 226 17.73 6.08 -13.60
N ASP A 227 16.90 6.70 -14.44
CA ASP A 227 17.05 8.09 -14.86
C ASP A 227 16.52 9.11 -13.82
N GLY A 228 15.99 8.62 -12.69
CA GLY A 228 15.43 9.41 -11.61
C GLY A 228 13.96 9.79 -11.79
N THR A 229 13.33 9.43 -12.90
CA THR A 229 11.88 9.61 -13.07
C THR A 229 11.11 8.75 -12.05
N GLN A 230 9.97 9.27 -11.60
CA GLN A 230 9.19 8.67 -10.54
C GLN A 230 7.81 8.28 -11.05
N SER A 231 7.32 7.11 -10.66
CA SER A 231 5.92 6.76 -10.85
C SER A 231 5.02 7.53 -9.87
N GLU A 232 3.72 7.46 -10.07
CA GLU A 232 2.75 7.83 -9.03
C GLU A 232 2.95 6.96 -7.77
N THR A 233 2.58 7.51 -6.63
CA THR A 233 2.68 6.84 -5.33
C THR A 233 1.34 6.17 -4.99
N ILE A 234 1.39 4.89 -4.69
CA ILE A 234 0.23 4.13 -4.20
C ILE A 234 0.20 4.26 -2.68
N ILE A 235 -0.95 4.66 -2.13
CA ILE A 235 -1.14 4.93 -0.72
C ILE A 235 -2.22 3.99 -0.16
N GLU A 236 -1.86 3.12 0.78
CA GLU A 236 -2.79 2.27 1.53
C GLU A 236 -3.03 2.87 2.92
N THR A 237 -4.28 3.15 3.28
CA THR A 237 -4.66 3.62 4.61
C THR A 237 -5.38 2.51 5.39
N LYS A 238 -4.92 2.22 6.61
CA LYS A 238 -5.58 1.34 7.57
C LYS A 238 -5.56 2.01 8.93
N LEU A 239 -6.62 2.78 9.24
CA LEU A 239 -6.70 3.57 10.46
C LEU A 239 -7.95 3.22 11.27
N ARG A 240 -7.79 3.14 12.58
CA ARG A 240 -8.86 2.95 13.54
C ARG A 240 -8.63 3.78 14.79
N HIS A 241 -9.65 3.88 15.63
CA HIS A 241 -9.48 4.47 16.96
C HIS A 241 -8.66 3.54 17.87
N PRO A 242 -7.78 4.07 18.73
CA PRO A 242 -6.98 3.29 19.66
C PRO A 242 -7.82 2.41 20.60
N GLY A 243 -7.26 1.26 20.98
CA GLY A 243 -7.90 0.25 21.84
C GLY A 243 -8.33 -1.01 21.07
N LYS A 244 -8.14 -2.19 21.68
CA LYS A 244 -8.36 -3.49 21.01
C LYS A 244 -9.83 -3.71 20.60
N HIS A 245 -10.76 -3.20 21.39
CA HIS A 245 -12.21 -3.37 21.19
C HIS A 245 -12.92 -2.07 20.78
N ASN A 246 -12.15 -1.04 20.43
CA ASN A 246 -12.72 0.23 20.01
C ASN A 246 -13.28 0.12 18.59
N ARG A 247 -14.59 0.36 18.44
CA ARG A 247 -15.31 0.31 17.16
C ARG A 247 -15.86 1.68 16.75
N ASN A 248 -15.33 2.76 17.33
CA ASN A 248 -15.73 4.11 16.96
C ASN A 248 -15.38 4.37 15.50
N ILE A 249 -16.28 5.10 14.84
CA ILE A 249 -16.14 5.50 13.45
C ILE A 249 -16.23 7.01 13.41
N THR A 250 -15.30 7.64 12.69
CA THR A 250 -15.32 9.07 12.40
C THR A 250 -14.96 9.28 10.95
N LYS A 251 -15.62 10.24 10.30
CA LYS A 251 -15.56 10.43 8.86
C LYS A 251 -15.01 11.78 8.45
N ASN A 252 -14.62 11.89 7.19
CA ASN A 252 -14.23 13.15 6.55
C ASN A 252 -13.07 13.85 7.28
N HIS A 253 -12.02 13.09 7.59
CA HIS A 253 -10.80 13.66 8.15
C HIS A 253 -9.91 14.16 7.02
N ASN A 254 -9.65 15.47 6.99
CA ASN A 254 -8.58 15.98 6.16
C ASN A 254 -7.24 15.46 6.71
N TRP A 255 -6.25 15.41 5.83
CA TRP A 255 -4.92 14.89 6.10
C TRP A 255 -3.93 15.49 5.11
N ALA A 256 -2.75 15.83 5.61
CA ALA A 256 -1.73 16.54 4.87
C ALA A 256 -0.32 16.20 5.36
N ILE A 257 0.67 16.35 4.48
CA ILE A 257 2.10 16.30 4.81
C ILE A 257 2.53 17.66 5.35
N TYR A 258 3.26 17.62 6.46
CA TYR A 258 3.79 18.76 7.18
C TYR A 258 5.31 18.76 7.14
N VAL A 259 5.92 19.94 7.15
CA VAL A 259 7.36 20.08 6.86
C VAL A 259 8.27 19.33 7.83
N ASN A 260 7.93 19.24 9.11
CA ASN A 260 8.81 18.68 10.13
C ASN A 260 8.28 17.35 10.66
N PRO A 261 9.17 16.48 11.18
CA PRO A 261 8.75 15.34 11.97
C PRO A 261 8.09 15.80 13.29
N VAL A 262 7.20 14.96 13.81
CA VAL A 262 6.55 15.09 15.11
C VAL A 262 7.21 14.20 16.15
N GLY A 263 7.01 14.50 17.43
CA GLY A 263 7.57 13.77 18.55
C GLY A 263 6.55 13.55 19.66
N VAL A 264 6.89 13.99 20.87
CA VAL A 264 6.03 13.84 22.06
C VAL A 264 4.69 14.58 21.95
N ASP A 265 4.61 15.58 21.07
CA ASP A 265 3.42 16.37 20.79
C ASP A 265 2.32 15.55 20.08
N ALA A 266 2.65 14.40 19.49
CA ALA A 266 1.67 13.49 18.88
C ALA A 266 0.70 12.87 19.91
N ALA A 267 1.11 12.78 21.18
CA ALA A 267 0.34 12.16 22.27
C ALA A 267 -0.38 13.17 23.18
N VAL A 268 -0.28 14.48 22.88
CA VAL A 268 -0.83 15.53 23.75
C VAL A 268 -2.36 15.58 23.65
N HIS A 269 -3.05 15.61 24.80
CA HIS A 269 -4.51 15.65 24.85
C HIS A 269 -5.12 16.97 24.36
N VAL A 270 -4.44 18.09 24.58
CA VAL A 270 -4.91 19.41 24.15
C VAL A 270 -4.74 19.56 22.64
N LYS A 271 -5.85 19.68 21.90
CA LYS A 271 -5.84 19.67 20.42
C LYS A 271 -4.97 20.76 19.81
N ASN A 272 -4.98 21.96 20.37
CA ASN A 272 -4.27 23.12 19.81
C ASN A 272 -2.74 23.02 19.95
N THR A 273 -2.24 22.16 20.85
CA THR A 273 -0.80 21.92 21.04
C THR A 273 -0.35 20.56 20.52
N ARG A 274 -1.28 19.73 20.06
CA ARG A 274 -1.00 18.43 19.46
C ARG A 274 -0.45 18.60 18.05
N CYS A 275 0.56 17.80 17.69
CA CYS A 275 1.16 17.77 16.36
C CYS A 275 1.74 19.12 15.89
N VAL A 276 1.96 20.09 16.79
CA VAL A 276 2.45 21.44 16.46
C VAL A 276 3.88 21.40 15.90
N ALA A 277 4.69 20.44 16.34
CA ALA A 277 6.08 20.29 15.89
C ALA A 277 6.18 20.11 14.36
N GLY A 278 5.13 19.57 13.71
CA GLY A 278 5.07 19.42 12.26
C GLY A 278 5.16 20.74 11.48
N GLY A 279 4.89 21.89 12.12
CA GLY A 279 4.96 23.21 11.49
C GLY A 279 3.76 23.49 10.59
N TYR A 280 3.99 23.69 9.30
CA TYR A 280 3.01 24.06 8.27
C TYR A 280 2.92 22.99 7.15
N ILE A 281 1.86 23.06 6.35
CA ILE A 281 1.64 22.16 5.20
C ILE A 281 2.80 22.31 4.23
N TRP A 282 3.35 21.19 3.78
CA TRP A 282 4.54 21.18 2.94
C TRP A 282 4.24 21.68 1.52
N ASN A 283 4.87 22.79 1.13
CA ASN A 283 4.74 23.38 -0.21
C ASN A 283 6.14 23.67 -0.81
N PRO A 284 6.86 22.65 -1.31
CA PRO A 284 8.22 22.80 -1.81
C PRO A 284 8.30 23.56 -3.14
N TYR A 285 7.21 23.61 -3.91
CA TYR A 285 7.16 24.28 -5.22
C TYR A 285 6.60 25.69 -5.15
N PHE A 286 6.27 26.17 -3.94
CA PHE A 286 5.63 27.46 -3.73
C PHE A 286 4.44 27.68 -4.68
N THR A 287 3.62 26.63 -4.86
CA THR A 287 2.32 26.74 -5.51
C THR A 287 1.60 27.93 -4.88
N GLN A 288 1.24 28.94 -5.70
CA GLN A 288 0.67 30.26 -5.31
C GLN A 288 1.62 31.37 -4.81
N LEU A 289 2.84 31.46 -5.34
CA LEU A 289 3.74 32.62 -5.10
C LEU A 289 3.11 34.00 -5.34
N ALA A 290 2.14 34.13 -6.25
CA ALA A 290 1.59 35.43 -6.63
C ALA A 290 0.69 36.06 -5.56
N ASP A 291 0.01 35.24 -4.75
CA ASP A 291 -0.86 35.71 -3.67
C ASP A 291 -0.97 34.64 -2.55
N PRO A 292 0.12 34.40 -1.80
CA PRO A 292 0.21 33.27 -0.87
C PRO A 292 -0.69 33.38 0.37
N LEU A 293 -1.37 34.51 0.57
CA LEU A 293 -2.32 34.74 1.67
C LEU A 293 -3.78 34.57 1.22
N ASN A 294 -4.02 34.30 -0.05
CA ASN A 294 -5.35 34.18 -0.63
C ASN A 294 -5.83 32.73 -0.65
N ASP A 295 -6.25 32.27 0.53
CA ASP A 295 -6.79 30.92 0.73
C ASP A 295 -8.00 30.61 -0.14
N ASP A 296 -8.77 31.62 -0.56
CA ASP A 296 -9.95 31.43 -1.40
C ASP A 296 -9.56 31.12 -2.85
N LEU A 297 -8.52 31.79 -3.36
CA LEU A 297 -7.93 31.44 -4.66
C LEU A 297 -7.34 30.02 -4.62
N TYR A 298 -6.65 29.64 -3.54
CA TYR A 298 -6.16 28.27 -3.33
C TYR A 298 -7.27 27.23 -3.48
N LYS A 299 -8.38 27.40 -2.76
CA LYS A 299 -9.48 26.45 -2.77
C LYS A 299 -10.19 26.35 -4.13
N GLN A 300 -10.11 27.38 -4.95
CA GLN A 300 -10.66 27.37 -6.31
C GLN A 300 -9.73 26.66 -7.30
N GLU A 301 -8.41 26.77 -7.09
CA GLU A 301 -7.40 26.24 -7.99
C GLU A 301 -6.97 24.81 -7.68
N CYS A 302 -6.90 24.45 -6.40
CA CYS A 302 -6.57 23.11 -5.96
C CYS A 302 -7.82 22.23 -5.99
N SER A 303 -7.79 21.22 -6.86
CA SER A 303 -8.84 20.21 -6.95
C SER A 303 -8.24 18.85 -7.36
N PRO A 304 -9.02 17.75 -7.23
CA PRO A 304 -8.62 16.46 -7.77
C PRO A 304 -8.33 16.47 -9.28
N ASP A 305 -8.99 17.36 -10.03
CA ASP A 305 -8.78 17.53 -11.48
C ASP A 305 -7.53 18.36 -11.81
N LEU A 306 -7.09 19.21 -10.87
CA LEU A 306 -5.91 20.07 -11.00
C LEU A 306 -4.90 19.81 -9.87
N PRO A 307 -4.41 18.57 -9.70
CA PRO A 307 -3.62 18.18 -8.52
C PRO A 307 -2.26 18.90 -8.42
N LEU A 308 -1.74 19.39 -9.54
CA LEU A 308 -0.48 20.14 -9.61
C LEU A 308 -0.62 21.61 -9.14
N ARG A 309 -1.84 22.10 -8.94
CA ARG A 309 -2.11 23.42 -8.33
C ARG A 309 -2.23 23.35 -6.82
N CYS A 310 -2.38 22.15 -6.26
CA CYS A 310 -2.38 21.92 -4.82
C CYS A 310 -0.96 21.98 -4.24
N TYR A 311 -0.86 22.37 -2.96
CA TYR A 311 0.38 22.16 -2.21
C TYR A 311 0.72 20.67 -2.23
N VAL A 312 1.99 20.31 -2.43
CA VAL A 312 2.43 18.89 -2.41
C VAL A 312 1.97 18.19 -1.13
N GLY A 313 1.98 18.89 0.00
CA GLY A 313 1.50 18.37 1.26
C GLY A 313 -0.01 18.28 1.41
N ASP A 314 -0.82 18.98 0.61
CA ASP A 314 -2.28 18.90 0.69
C ASP A 314 -2.85 17.69 -0.06
N ILE A 315 -2.74 16.54 0.60
CA ILE A 315 -3.22 15.25 0.06
C ILE A 315 -4.75 15.26 -0.04
N SER A 316 -5.45 15.88 0.92
CA SER A 316 -6.92 15.92 0.92
C SER A 316 -7.48 16.72 -0.25
N GLY A 317 -6.85 17.82 -0.63
CA GLY A 317 -7.24 18.58 -1.81
C GLY A 317 -7.18 17.74 -3.09
N ARG A 318 -6.21 16.82 -3.20
CA ARG A 318 -6.03 15.96 -4.37
C ARG A 318 -6.83 14.67 -4.35
N LEU A 319 -6.88 13.99 -3.21
CA LEU A 319 -7.40 12.61 -3.08
C LEU A 319 -8.70 12.52 -2.26
N GLY A 320 -9.11 13.63 -1.64
CA GLY A 320 -10.21 13.66 -0.69
C GLY A 320 -9.83 13.25 0.74
N PRO A 321 -10.79 13.38 1.68
CA PRO A 321 -10.56 13.03 3.07
C PRO A 321 -10.56 11.51 3.30
N ILE A 322 -10.10 11.10 4.47
CA ILE A 322 -10.09 9.70 4.92
C ILE A 322 -11.05 9.48 6.08
N ASP A 323 -11.46 8.22 6.24
CA ASP A 323 -12.27 7.79 7.38
C ASP A 323 -11.43 6.97 8.36
N ILE A 324 -11.78 7.05 9.66
CA ILE A 324 -11.09 6.31 10.73
C ILE A 324 -12.08 5.34 11.35
N GLY A 325 -11.69 4.06 11.42
CA GLY A 325 -12.51 2.97 11.96
C GLY A 325 -13.36 2.23 10.92
N LEU A 326 -13.17 2.54 9.63
CA LEU A 326 -13.83 1.86 8.50
C LEU A 326 -12.87 0.95 7.73
N GLN A 327 -13.30 0.55 6.53
CA GLN A 327 -12.53 -0.27 5.59
C GLN A 327 -11.21 0.41 5.20
N ARG A 328 -10.20 -0.39 4.85
CA ARG A 328 -8.95 0.12 4.28
C ARG A 328 -9.23 0.81 2.95
N GLN A 329 -8.49 1.87 2.66
CA GLN A 329 -8.61 2.63 1.41
C GLN A 329 -7.27 2.60 0.66
N VAL A 330 -7.35 2.61 -0.67
CA VAL A 330 -6.18 2.65 -1.56
C VAL A 330 -6.33 3.81 -2.52
N PHE A 331 -5.33 4.69 -2.53
CA PHE A 331 -5.25 5.87 -3.38
C PHE A 331 -4.02 5.81 -4.27
N THR A 332 -4.05 6.55 -5.37
CA THR A 332 -2.89 6.80 -6.24
C THR A 332 -2.72 8.30 -6.38
N ASP A 333 -1.53 8.82 -6.08
CA ASP A 333 -1.22 10.25 -6.13
C ASP A 333 -0.01 10.51 -7.03
N SER A 334 -0.18 11.42 -7.99
CA SER A 334 0.88 11.87 -8.89
C SER A 334 1.82 12.91 -8.30
N ASN A 335 1.42 13.55 -7.19
CA ASN A 335 2.18 14.62 -6.56
C ASN A 335 2.57 14.25 -5.11
N PHE A 336 2.92 12.99 -4.86
CA PHE A 336 3.45 12.51 -3.59
C PHE A 336 4.85 11.89 -3.79
N PRO A 337 5.93 12.66 -3.74
CA PRO A 337 7.28 12.14 -3.97
C PRO A 337 7.85 11.44 -2.73
N LEU A 338 8.29 10.19 -2.88
CA LEU A 338 9.05 9.45 -1.86
C LEU A 338 10.56 9.51 -2.09
N GLY A 339 11.00 9.82 -3.31
CA GLY A 339 12.41 9.86 -3.69
C GLY A 339 12.85 11.21 -4.26
N GLY A 340 14.15 11.31 -4.56
CA GLY A 340 14.75 12.50 -5.16
C GLY A 340 15.02 13.64 -4.16
N PRO A 341 15.34 14.84 -4.65
CA PRO A 341 15.73 15.99 -3.80
C PRO A 341 14.57 16.53 -2.95
N ILE A 342 13.34 16.30 -3.39
CA ILE A 342 12.11 16.72 -2.73
C ILE A 342 11.37 15.45 -2.32
N SER A 343 11.59 14.99 -1.08
CA SER A 343 10.98 13.76 -0.56
C SER A 343 10.07 14.05 0.64
N ALA A 344 8.99 13.28 0.72
CA ALA A 344 8.10 13.22 1.88
C ALA A 344 8.71 12.42 3.04
N ILE A 345 9.72 11.57 2.80
CA ILE A 345 10.39 10.82 3.87
C ILE A 345 11.11 11.79 4.81
N GLY A 346 10.96 11.57 6.13
CA GLY A 346 11.49 12.46 7.17
C GLY A 346 10.55 13.60 7.57
N ARG A 347 9.38 13.70 6.91
CA ARG A 347 8.30 14.62 7.25
C ARG A 347 7.23 13.94 8.09
N SER A 348 6.15 14.64 8.42
CA SER A 348 5.02 14.05 9.14
C SER A 348 3.71 14.15 8.35
N ILE A 349 2.82 13.19 8.55
CA ILE A 349 1.41 13.28 8.14
C ILE A 349 0.61 13.73 9.35
N VAL A 350 -0.21 14.75 9.18
CA VAL A 350 -1.17 15.23 10.18
C VAL A 350 -2.57 14.96 9.66
N ILE A 351 -3.36 14.28 10.48
CA ILE A 351 -4.79 14.03 10.30
C ILE A 351 -5.54 15.07 11.13
N PHE A 352 -6.54 15.69 10.54
CA PHE A 352 -7.38 16.72 11.15
C PHE A 352 -8.65 16.12 11.76
N ASP A 353 -9.42 16.93 12.48
CA ASP A 353 -10.67 16.52 13.10
C ASP A 353 -11.72 16.06 12.07
N ARG A 354 -12.66 15.24 12.55
CA ARG A 354 -13.77 14.71 11.75
C ARG A 354 -14.59 15.83 11.10
N ASN A 355 -15.32 15.50 10.03
CA ASN A 355 -16.22 16.43 9.34
C ASN A 355 -15.52 17.73 8.91
N PHE A 356 -14.32 17.60 8.32
CA PHE A 356 -13.52 18.73 7.84
C PHE A 356 -13.11 19.72 8.93
N GLY A 357 -13.02 19.26 10.19
CA GLY A 357 -12.59 20.10 11.31
C GLY A 357 -11.13 20.55 11.14
N THR A 358 -10.80 21.77 11.58
CA THR A 358 -9.47 22.38 11.35
C THR A 358 -8.43 22.02 12.41
N ASN A 359 -8.85 21.45 13.54
CA ASN A 359 -7.92 21.06 14.61
C ASN A 359 -7.15 19.79 14.24
N ARG A 360 -5.89 19.71 14.70
CA ARG A 360 -5.04 18.52 14.52
C ARG A 360 -5.54 17.38 15.40
N PHE A 361 -5.91 16.26 14.78
CA PHE A 361 -6.44 15.07 15.46
C PHE A 361 -5.34 14.07 15.80
N ALA A 362 -4.48 13.71 14.85
CA ALA A 362 -3.38 12.77 15.06
C ALA A 362 -2.25 13.03 14.07
N CYS A 363 -1.04 12.57 14.36
CA CYS A 363 0.09 12.67 13.43
C CYS A 363 1.05 11.51 13.59
N ALA A 364 1.82 11.26 12.53
CA ALA A 364 2.89 10.27 12.50
C ALA A 364 3.99 10.71 11.51
N ASN A 365 5.22 10.26 11.74
CA ASN A 365 6.34 10.52 10.83
C ASN A 365 6.30 9.57 9.65
N ILE A 366 6.69 10.07 8.47
CA ILE A 366 6.89 9.27 7.25
C ILE A 366 8.31 8.72 7.29
N GLU A 367 8.41 7.41 7.48
CA GLU A 367 9.67 6.69 7.66
C GLU A 367 9.84 5.64 6.56
N PRO A 368 11.08 5.26 6.18
CA PRO A 368 11.30 4.16 5.27
C PRO A 368 10.66 2.85 5.77
N ASP A 369 9.94 2.15 4.90
CA ASP A 369 9.31 0.85 5.19
C ASP A 369 10.18 -0.29 4.66
N ASN A 370 11.37 -0.45 5.24
CA ASN A 370 12.31 -1.50 4.87
C ASN A 370 11.89 -2.83 5.52
N ASP A 371 11.54 -3.80 4.68
CA ASP A 371 11.12 -5.13 5.12
C ASP A 371 12.30 -6.12 5.05
N ILE A 372 12.64 -6.72 6.19
CA ILE A 372 13.65 -7.77 6.29
C ILE A 372 12.92 -9.12 6.23
N VAL A 373 13.27 -9.91 5.22
CA VAL A 373 12.69 -11.22 5.00
C VAL A 373 13.65 -12.32 5.46
N LYS A 374 13.25 -13.17 6.41
CA LYS A 374 14.08 -14.31 6.88
C LYS A 374 13.27 -15.54 7.21
N TYR A 375 13.89 -16.70 6.99
CA TYR A 375 13.38 -17.97 7.50
C TYR A 375 13.72 -18.14 8.99
N THR A 376 12.76 -18.60 9.78
CA THR A 376 13.00 -19.02 11.17
C THR A 376 12.42 -20.40 11.43
N ASN A 377 13.11 -21.19 12.25
CA ASN A 377 12.69 -22.53 12.66
C ASN A 377 12.37 -22.53 14.15
N ILE A 378 11.12 -22.79 14.51
CA ILE A 378 10.62 -22.77 15.89
C ILE A 378 10.16 -24.17 16.28
N ARG A 379 10.49 -24.60 17.50
CA ARG A 379 9.98 -25.85 18.08
C ARG A 379 8.48 -25.72 18.34
N LYS A 380 7.71 -26.73 17.92
CA LYS A 380 6.24 -26.78 18.03
C LYS A 380 5.83 -27.50 19.33
N PRO A 381 5.48 -26.79 20.42
CA PRO A 381 4.85 -27.41 21.57
C PRO A 381 3.47 -28.00 21.22
N PRO A 382 2.91 -28.91 22.04
CA PRO A 382 1.64 -29.60 21.75
C PRO A 382 0.44 -28.69 21.43
N ARG A 383 0.43 -27.45 21.95
CA ARG A 383 -0.61 -26.44 21.70
C ARG A 383 -0.07 -25.20 20.97
N PHE A 384 0.78 -25.40 19.98
CA PHE A 384 1.35 -24.28 19.23
C PHE A 384 0.34 -23.68 18.25
N VAL A 385 0.08 -22.36 18.40
CA VAL A 385 -0.75 -21.57 17.49
C VAL A 385 0.09 -20.42 16.94
N VAL A 386 0.17 -20.31 15.62
CA VAL A 386 1.01 -19.31 14.91
C VAL A 386 0.62 -17.88 15.31
N ALA A 387 -0.69 -17.60 15.36
CA ALA A 387 -1.21 -16.28 15.74
C ALA A 387 -0.80 -15.90 17.18
N GLN A 388 -0.83 -16.85 18.12
CA GLN A 388 -0.39 -16.60 19.50
C GLN A 388 1.12 -16.37 19.58
N PHE A 389 1.90 -17.14 18.83
CA PHE A 389 3.35 -16.93 18.72
C PHE A 389 3.67 -15.51 18.22
N LEU A 390 3.01 -15.08 17.14
CA LEU A 390 3.19 -13.72 16.61
C LEU A 390 2.77 -12.64 17.61
N GLU A 391 1.63 -12.79 18.28
CA GLU A 391 1.21 -11.84 19.32
C GLU A 391 2.23 -11.75 20.46
N ASP A 392 2.77 -12.89 20.91
CA ASP A 392 3.75 -12.93 22.00
C ASP A 392 5.06 -12.25 21.59
N VAL A 393 5.55 -12.51 20.38
CA VAL A 393 6.74 -11.85 19.84
C VAL A 393 6.51 -10.35 19.71
N ARG A 394 5.38 -9.91 19.12
CA ARG A 394 5.04 -8.48 18.96
C ARG A 394 4.99 -7.77 20.32
N LYS A 395 4.37 -8.38 21.34
CA LYS A 395 4.30 -7.85 22.71
C LYS A 395 5.68 -7.73 23.36
N ILE A 396 6.56 -8.71 23.16
CA ILE A 396 7.93 -8.66 23.69
C ILE A 396 8.71 -7.58 22.94
N MET A 397 8.71 -7.55 21.61
CA MET A 397 9.42 -6.53 20.85
C MET A 397 8.84 -5.11 21.04
N GLY A 398 7.60 -4.99 21.52
CA GLY A 398 6.94 -3.69 21.69
C GLY A 398 6.54 -3.05 20.37
N ILE A 399 6.25 -3.87 19.36
CA ILE A 399 5.90 -3.42 17.99
C ILE A 399 4.41 -3.67 17.69
N PRO A 400 3.78 -2.83 16.85
CA PRO A 400 2.41 -3.05 16.39
C PRO A 400 2.31 -4.25 15.43
N ASP A 401 1.08 -4.66 15.14
CA ASP A 401 0.74 -5.84 14.33
C ASP A 401 1.24 -5.75 12.88
N TRP A 402 1.31 -4.56 12.28
CA TRP A 402 1.79 -4.38 10.91
C TRP A 402 3.32 -4.35 10.76
N MET A 403 4.11 -4.44 11.84
CA MET A 403 5.59 -4.42 11.78
C MET A 403 6.25 -5.80 11.81
N LEU A 404 5.46 -6.86 11.97
CA LEU A 404 5.91 -8.25 11.94
C LEU A 404 4.81 -9.12 11.33
N SER A 405 5.05 -9.78 10.20
CA SER A 405 4.10 -10.69 9.55
C SER A 405 4.77 -11.98 9.10
N ILE A 406 3.96 -13.02 8.80
CA ILE A 406 4.41 -14.32 8.30
C ILE A 406 3.76 -14.56 6.94
N ASP A 407 4.54 -15.05 5.96
CA ASP A 407 3.95 -15.62 4.74
C ASP A 407 3.54 -17.08 5.02
N ILE A 408 2.23 -17.28 5.22
CA ILE A 408 1.65 -18.58 5.58
C ILE A 408 1.92 -19.62 4.48
N ARG A 409 2.00 -19.21 3.20
CA ARG A 409 2.20 -20.13 2.07
C ARG A 409 3.59 -20.78 2.06
N LYS A 410 4.57 -20.12 2.68
CA LYS A 410 5.95 -20.61 2.81
C LYS A 410 6.23 -21.28 4.15
N THR A 411 5.18 -21.52 4.93
CA THR A 411 5.27 -22.24 6.19
C THR A 411 5.46 -23.74 5.94
N LYS A 412 6.42 -24.37 6.61
CA LYS A 412 6.70 -25.80 6.49
C LYS A 412 6.76 -26.47 7.85
N ILE A 413 6.18 -27.66 7.97
CA ILE A 413 6.34 -28.51 9.15
C ILE A 413 7.58 -29.37 8.96
N LEU A 414 8.46 -29.39 9.95
CA LEU A 414 9.74 -30.11 9.93
C LEU A 414 9.76 -31.15 11.07
N HIS A 415 10.71 -32.09 10.99
CA HIS A 415 11.02 -33.06 12.06
C HIS A 415 9.77 -33.79 12.59
N ASN A 416 9.01 -34.45 11.69
CA ASN A 416 7.79 -35.21 12.02
C ASN A 416 6.75 -34.43 12.86
N GLY A 417 6.65 -33.12 12.68
CA GLY A 417 5.71 -32.28 13.42
C GLY A 417 6.30 -31.61 14.66
N ALA A 418 7.55 -31.88 15.01
CA ALA A 418 8.20 -31.29 16.17
C ALA A 418 8.61 -29.84 15.95
N CYS A 419 8.76 -29.39 14.71
CA CYS A 419 9.19 -28.04 14.37
C CYS A 419 8.39 -27.44 13.22
N ILE A 420 8.41 -26.11 13.15
CA ILE A 420 7.76 -25.33 12.12
C ILE A 420 8.70 -24.23 11.62
N GLN A 421 8.80 -24.12 10.31
CA GLN A 421 9.57 -23.10 9.62
C GLN A 421 8.63 -22.05 9.04
N PHE A 422 8.92 -20.78 9.25
CA PHE A 422 8.18 -19.64 8.69
C PHE A 422 9.09 -18.76 7.86
N LEU A 423 8.54 -18.12 6.82
CA LEU A 423 9.13 -16.91 6.26
C LEU A 423 8.53 -15.70 6.98
N LEU A 424 9.37 -14.95 7.68
CA LEU A 424 8.99 -13.76 8.43
C LEU A 424 9.40 -12.50 7.67
N HIS A 425 8.55 -11.49 7.82
CA HIS A 425 8.71 -10.13 7.33
C HIS A 425 8.72 -9.19 8.53
N PHE A 426 9.80 -8.44 8.74
CA PHE A 426 9.96 -7.59 9.92
C PHE A 426 10.92 -6.43 9.68
N LYS A 427 10.78 -5.37 10.48
CA LYS A 427 11.60 -4.14 10.32
C LYS A 427 12.91 -4.14 11.10
N GLU A 428 12.97 -4.88 12.20
CA GLU A 428 14.01 -4.70 13.22
C GLU A 428 14.93 -5.92 13.39
N GLN A 429 16.24 -5.67 13.48
CA GLN A 429 17.23 -6.76 13.61
C GLN A 429 17.10 -7.54 14.94
N ASP A 430 16.49 -6.93 15.94
CA ASP A 430 16.24 -7.48 17.28
C ASP A 430 15.45 -8.79 17.29
N PHE A 431 14.68 -9.10 16.25
CA PHE A 431 13.98 -10.37 16.16
C PHE A 431 14.97 -11.55 16.24
N ASN A 432 16.11 -11.47 15.55
CA ASN A 432 17.12 -12.54 15.57
C ASN A 432 17.71 -12.72 16.97
N LYS A 433 17.94 -11.61 17.68
CA LYS A 433 18.41 -11.62 19.07
C LYS A 433 17.38 -12.26 19.98
N LEU A 434 16.10 -11.84 19.90
CA LEU A 434 15.01 -12.38 20.72
C LEU A 434 14.85 -13.89 20.52
N ILE A 435 14.88 -14.37 19.28
CA ILE A 435 14.68 -15.79 19.01
C ILE A 435 15.90 -16.63 19.47
N SER A 436 17.12 -16.11 19.35
CA SER A 436 18.35 -16.85 19.74
C SER A 436 18.58 -16.87 21.25
N THR A 437 18.38 -15.74 21.94
CA THR A 437 18.61 -15.63 23.39
C THR A 437 17.37 -15.98 24.22
N GLY A 438 16.18 -15.96 23.60
CA GLY A 438 14.90 -16.07 24.28
C GLY A 438 14.54 -14.83 25.12
N ARG A 439 15.29 -13.72 25.02
CA ARG A 439 15.10 -12.54 25.86
C ARG A 439 15.46 -11.22 25.17
N LEU A 440 14.64 -10.19 25.41
CA LEU A 440 14.88 -8.83 24.94
C LEU A 440 14.53 -7.81 26.04
N ASP A 441 15.55 -7.14 26.60
CA ASP A 441 15.41 -6.25 27.77
C ASP A 441 14.89 -4.85 27.45
N THR A 442 15.08 -4.38 26.21
CA THR A 442 14.52 -3.14 25.67
C THR A 442 13.48 -3.43 24.59
N PRO A 443 12.46 -2.59 24.38
CA PRO A 443 11.62 -2.69 23.20
C PRO A 443 12.44 -2.35 21.95
N SER A 444 12.09 -2.95 20.82
CA SER A 444 12.73 -2.69 19.52
C SER A 444 12.26 -1.36 18.94
N LEU A 445 11.02 -0.96 19.23
CA LEU A 445 10.47 0.31 18.79
C LEU A 445 10.54 1.34 19.92
N TYR A 446 11.28 2.41 19.67
CA TYR A 446 11.31 3.58 20.55
C TYR A 446 10.07 4.46 20.32
N ILE A 447 9.36 4.80 21.40
CA ILE A 447 8.16 5.63 21.34
C ILE A 447 8.41 6.88 22.20
N PRO A 448 8.55 8.08 21.59
CA PRO A 448 8.84 9.31 22.32
C PRO A 448 7.83 9.58 23.44
N GLY A 449 8.31 9.78 24.66
CA GLY A 449 7.45 10.10 25.81
C GLY A 449 6.66 8.92 26.39
N TYR A 450 6.87 7.69 25.90
CA TYR A 450 6.19 6.50 26.40
C TYR A 450 7.18 5.41 26.84
N VAL A 451 7.00 4.91 28.06
CA VAL A 451 7.75 3.77 28.60
C VAL A 451 6.79 2.69 29.07
N ALA A 452 6.89 1.50 28.47
CA ALA A 452 6.04 0.36 28.81
C ALA A 452 6.41 -0.23 30.19
N LYS A 453 5.63 0.09 31.23
CA LYS A 453 5.89 -0.36 32.62
C LYS A 453 5.69 -1.86 32.86
N LYS A 454 4.92 -2.56 32.02
CA LYS A 454 4.53 -3.98 32.20
C LYS A 454 4.79 -4.83 30.95
N ARG A 455 5.98 -4.71 30.36
CA ARG A 455 6.38 -5.49 29.16
C ARG A 455 6.99 -6.83 29.56
N LYS A 456 6.58 -7.91 28.88
CA LYS A 456 7.23 -9.22 28.98
C LYS A 456 8.57 -9.18 28.24
N THR A 457 9.65 -9.67 28.85
CA THR A 457 10.99 -9.63 28.24
C THR A 457 11.46 -10.99 27.73
N THR A 458 10.85 -12.09 28.18
CA THR A 458 11.26 -13.45 27.86
C THR A 458 10.28 -14.15 26.92
N LEU A 459 10.80 -14.88 25.95
CA LEU A 459 10.05 -15.69 25.00
C LEU A 459 9.97 -17.14 25.48
N GLY A 460 8.77 -17.71 25.48
CA GLY A 460 8.53 -19.10 25.87
C GLY A 460 8.82 -20.13 24.77
N TYR A 461 9.29 -19.69 23.61
CA TYR A 461 9.52 -20.51 22.42
C TYR A 461 11.03 -20.70 22.20
N ARG A 462 11.44 -21.89 21.76
CA ARG A 462 12.83 -22.22 21.47
C ARG A 462 13.03 -22.42 19.97
N GLN A 463 14.21 -22.05 19.46
CA GLN A 463 14.61 -22.45 18.11
C GLN A 463 14.68 -23.96 17.97
N CYS A 464 14.35 -24.45 16.79
CA CYS A 464 14.65 -25.81 16.40
C CYS A 464 16.07 -25.86 15.83
N GLY A 465 16.88 -26.82 16.30
CA GLY A 465 18.20 -27.09 15.73
C GLY A 465 18.11 -27.82 14.39
N ASN A 466 19.27 -28.21 13.84
CA ASN A 466 19.34 -29.00 12.60
C ASN A 466 18.99 -30.49 12.80
N GLN A 467 18.95 -30.97 14.04
CA GLN A 467 18.61 -32.35 14.42
C GLN A 467 17.19 -32.42 14.97
N ASP A 468 16.51 -33.56 14.77
CA ASP A 468 15.17 -33.77 15.32
C ASP A 468 15.22 -33.67 16.85
N PRO A 469 14.43 -32.78 17.49
CA PRO A 469 14.43 -32.66 18.94
C PRO A 469 13.90 -33.90 19.68
N ASN A 470 13.35 -34.89 18.95
CA ASN A 470 12.96 -36.19 19.48
C ASN A 470 14.01 -37.28 19.25
N ASP A 471 15.07 -37.03 18.46
CA ASP A 471 16.21 -37.94 18.41
C ASP A 471 16.92 -37.89 19.76
N LYS A 472 16.91 -39.02 20.48
CA LYS A 472 17.72 -39.17 21.68
C LYS A 472 19.17 -39.01 21.25
N SER A 473 19.90 -38.10 21.91
CA SER A 473 21.36 -38.13 21.85
C SER A 473 21.82 -39.47 22.42
N ASN A 474 22.12 -40.42 21.54
CA ASN A 474 22.88 -41.60 21.92
C ASN A 474 24.32 -41.11 22.17
N ASN A 475 24.58 -40.70 23.40
CA ASN A 475 25.93 -40.63 23.97
C ASN A 475 26.09 -41.80 24.93
#